data_AF-A0A7U9S929-F1
#
_entry.id   AF-A0A7U9S929-F1
#
_cell.length_a   1.000
_cell.length_b   1.000
_cell.length_c   1.000
_cell.angle_alpha   90.00
_cell.angle_beta   90.00
_cell.angle_gamma   90.00
#
_symmetry.space_group_name_H-M   'P 1'
#
loop_
_entity.id
_entity.type
_entity.pdbx_description
1 polymer ?
#
loop_
_entity_poly.entity_id
_entity_poly.type
_entity_poly.pdbx_seq_one_letter_code
_entity_poly.pdbx_strand_id
1 'polypeptide(L)'
;MSTWEISVSDLMEWVEKELKPKAALAINGEGEFRSGSWCRFCKAKDTCRARAEEYLRLAQMEFRAPALLTDDEIAEVLKVADELARWSADVYAYAQNEAVTRGKKWNGFKLVEGRTCRKYTDEEEAAEAAVAAGYTDIYKKSLIGITEMEKLLGKKKFAEVLGKLVYKPQGKITLVPESDKRQEVMAATAEADFKEEE
;
A
#
# COMPACT_ATOMS: atom_id res chain seq x y z
N MET A 1 39.73 -22.00 -34.97
CA MET A 1 39.82 -20.82 -35.84
C MET A 1 38.56 -20.78 -36.67
N SER A 2 37.81 -19.69 -36.61
CA SER A 2 36.65 -19.48 -37.48
C SER A 2 37.12 -18.67 -38.68
N THR A 3 37.06 -19.24 -39.87
CA THR A 3 37.33 -18.49 -41.11
C THR A 3 36.04 -17.81 -41.54
N TRP A 4 36.13 -16.55 -41.97
CA TRP A 4 35.01 -15.78 -42.50
C TRP A 4 35.39 -15.21 -43.87
N GLU A 5 34.47 -15.31 -44.82
CA GLU A 5 34.65 -14.88 -46.21
C GLU A 5 33.56 -13.89 -46.60
N ILE A 6 33.90 -12.90 -47.42
CA ILE A 6 32.97 -11.90 -47.96
C ILE A 6 33.37 -11.53 -49.38
N SER A 7 32.39 -11.18 -50.22
CA SER A 7 32.67 -10.70 -51.57
C SER A 7 33.32 -9.30 -51.53
N VAL A 8 34.08 -8.96 -52.57
CA VAL A 8 34.71 -7.63 -52.66
C VAL A 8 33.65 -6.52 -52.73
N SER A 9 32.54 -6.76 -53.43
CA SER A 9 31.45 -5.77 -53.53
C SER A 9 30.83 -5.48 -52.17
N ASP A 10 30.51 -6.52 -51.39
CA ASP A 10 29.86 -6.36 -50.09
C ASP A 10 30.82 -5.74 -49.07
N LEU A 11 32.11 -6.06 -49.16
CA LEU A 11 33.15 -5.42 -48.34
C LEU A 11 33.23 -3.91 -48.63
N MET A 12 33.24 -3.53 -49.91
CA MET A 12 33.29 -2.13 -50.31
C MET A 12 32.01 -1.37 -49.91
N GLU A 13 30.85 -2.02 -50.01
CA GLU A 13 29.59 -1.44 -49.54
C GLU A 13 29.61 -1.18 -48.03
N TRP A 14 30.10 -2.13 -47.22
CA TRP A 14 30.28 -1.93 -45.78
C TRP A 14 31.27 -0.80 -45.47
N VAL A 15 32.35 -0.67 -46.25
CA VAL A 15 33.31 0.43 -46.08
C VAL A 15 32.64 1.79 -46.25
N GLU A 16 31.83 1.97 -47.30
CA GLU A 16 31.16 3.24 -47.57
C GLU A 16 30.02 3.54 -46.59
N LYS A 17 29.22 2.52 -46.24
CA LYS A 17 28.00 2.71 -45.43
C LYS A 17 28.25 2.71 -43.92
N GLU A 18 29.25 1.97 -43.44
CA GLU A 18 29.45 1.76 -42.01
C GLU A 18 30.81 2.28 -41.53
N LEU A 19 31.90 1.89 -42.20
CA LEU A 19 33.25 2.21 -41.72
C LEU A 19 33.57 3.70 -41.82
N LYS A 20 33.42 4.30 -43.01
CA LYS A 20 33.76 5.72 -43.22
C LYS A 20 32.92 6.67 -42.34
N PRO A 21 31.58 6.53 -42.24
CA PRO A 21 30.79 7.42 -41.40
C PRO A 21 31.17 7.32 -39.92
N LYS A 22 31.36 6.10 -39.40
CA LYS A 22 31.77 5.89 -38.01
C LYS A 22 33.19 6.38 -37.73
N ALA A 23 34.11 6.22 -38.68
CA ALA A 23 35.46 6.76 -38.56
C ALA A 23 35.45 8.29 -38.49
N ALA A 24 34.61 8.96 -39.31
CA ALA A 24 34.44 10.40 -39.25
C ALA A 24 33.87 10.86 -37.89
N LEU A 25 32.83 10.20 -37.38
CA LEU A 25 32.29 10.47 -36.04
C LEU A 25 33.33 10.29 -34.93
N ALA A 26 34.14 9.24 -35.01
CA ALA A 26 35.20 8.99 -34.04
C ALA A 26 36.30 10.07 -34.07
N ILE A 27 36.69 10.55 -35.25
CA ILE A 27 37.65 11.64 -35.41
C ILE A 27 37.09 12.95 -34.83
N ASN A 28 35.80 13.21 -35.03
CA ASN A 28 35.12 14.41 -34.51
C ASN A 28 34.78 14.30 -33.00
N GLY A 29 35.01 13.15 -32.37
CA GLY A 29 34.65 12.91 -30.97
C GLY A 29 33.15 12.74 -30.71
N GLU A 30 32.36 12.54 -31.76
CA GLU A 30 30.90 12.38 -31.73
C GLU A 30 30.48 10.89 -31.64
N GLY A 31 31.43 10.00 -31.42
CA GLY A 31 31.18 8.57 -31.26
C GLY A 31 30.47 8.25 -29.94
N GLU A 32 29.54 7.29 -29.98
CA GLU A 32 28.90 6.77 -28.77
C GLU A 32 29.86 5.85 -27.99
N PHE A 33 29.94 6.06 -26.68
CA PHE A 33 30.67 5.16 -25.79
C PHE A 33 29.86 3.88 -25.53
N ARG A 34 30.48 2.73 -25.79
CA ARG A 34 29.88 1.42 -25.51
C ARG A 34 30.84 0.51 -24.75
N SER A 35 30.33 -0.14 -23.71
CA SER A 35 31.03 -1.18 -22.96
C SER A 35 30.95 -2.52 -23.70
N GLY A 36 32.03 -3.29 -23.72
CA GLY A 36 32.09 -4.59 -24.39
C GLY A 36 33.39 -5.34 -24.12
N SER A 37 33.55 -6.52 -24.72
CA SER A 37 34.75 -7.37 -24.52
C SER A 37 36.05 -6.68 -24.92
N TRP A 38 35.99 -5.74 -25.86
CA TRP A 38 37.12 -4.91 -26.31
C TRP A 38 37.61 -3.91 -25.26
N CYS A 39 36.80 -3.56 -24.24
CA CYS A 39 37.20 -2.62 -23.19
C CYS A 39 38.46 -3.06 -22.43
N ARG A 40 38.78 -4.37 -22.40
CA ARG A 40 40.01 -4.88 -21.77
C ARG A 40 41.29 -4.31 -22.40
N PHE A 41 41.23 -3.92 -23.67
CA PHE A 41 42.35 -3.35 -24.43
C PHE A 41 42.25 -1.82 -24.59
N CYS A 42 41.19 -1.20 -24.07
CA CYS A 42 40.98 0.23 -24.19
C CYS A 42 41.94 1.00 -23.27
N LYS A 43 42.57 2.07 -23.76
CA LYS A 43 43.42 2.95 -22.93
C LYS A 43 42.63 3.72 -21.87
N ALA A 44 41.37 4.05 -22.16
CA ALA A 44 40.48 4.74 -21.23
C ALA A 44 39.75 3.78 -20.27
N LYS A 45 40.12 2.49 -20.22
CA LYS A 45 39.38 1.47 -19.48
C LYS A 45 39.20 1.78 -17.98
N ASP A 46 40.12 2.53 -17.39
CA ASP A 46 40.12 2.86 -15.95
C ASP A 46 39.30 4.13 -15.65
N THR A 47 39.01 4.96 -16.66
CA THR A 47 38.28 6.24 -16.51
C THR A 47 37.01 6.34 -17.38
N CYS A 48 36.66 5.29 -18.11
CA CYS A 48 35.51 5.28 -19.01
C CYS A 48 34.17 5.21 -18.26
N ARG A 49 33.35 6.26 -18.39
CA ARG A 49 31.99 6.36 -17.81
C ARG A 49 31.08 5.20 -18.23
N ALA A 50 30.99 4.91 -19.53
CA ALA A 50 30.13 3.85 -20.05
C ALA A 50 30.50 2.46 -19.51
N ARG A 51 31.79 2.22 -19.24
CA ARG A 51 32.23 0.98 -18.61
C ARG A 51 31.84 0.95 -17.13
N ALA A 52 32.01 2.06 -16.40
CA ALA A 52 31.61 2.14 -15.00
C ALA A 52 30.09 1.96 -14.81
N GLU A 53 29.28 2.57 -15.66
CA GLU A 53 27.82 2.46 -15.64
C GLU A 53 27.33 1.04 -15.92
N GLU A 54 27.94 0.33 -16.88
CA GLU A 54 27.57 -1.06 -17.16
C GLU A 54 27.89 -1.98 -15.97
N TYR A 55 29.04 -1.79 -15.32
CA TYR A 55 29.38 -2.57 -14.11
C TYR A 55 28.51 -2.18 -12.91
N LEU A 56 28.12 -0.91 -12.78
CA LEU A 56 27.17 -0.48 -11.76
C LEU A 56 25.80 -1.12 -11.97
N ARG A 57 25.33 -1.20 -13.22
CA ARG A 57 24.08 -1.90 -13.57
C ARG A 57 24.13 -3.37 -13.21
N LEU A 58 25.25 -4.06 -13.47
CA LEU A 58 25.45 -5.44 -13.05
C LEU A 58 25.45 -5.57 -11.52
N ALA A 59 26.14 -4.67 -10.82
CA ALA A 59 26.16 -4.65 -9.36
C ALA A 59 24.76 -4.42 -8.77
N GLN A 60 23.93 -3.56 -9.36
CA GLN A 60 22.53 -3.38 -8.95
C GLN A 60 21.70 -4.66 -9.01
N MET A 61 22.06 -5.63 -9.88
CA MET A 61 21.40 -6.93 -9.92
C MET A 61 21.81 -7.82 -8.75
N GLU A 62 23.04 -7.68 -8.25
CA GLU A 62 23.59 -8.40 -7.11
C GLU A 62 23.13 -7.79 -5.77
N PHE A 63 22.98 -6.47 -5.70
CA PHE A 63 22.44 -5.74 -4.55
C PHE A 63 20.91 -5.64 -4.55
N ARG A 64 20.22 -6.52 -5.27
CA ARG A 64 18.76 -6.57 -5.24
C ARG A 64 18.33 -7.00 -3.82
N ALA A 65 17.61 -6.13 -3.14
CA ALA A 65 17.01 -6.45 -1.85
C ALA A 65 16.17 -7.75 -1.95
N PRO A 66 16.09 -8.56 -0.89
CA PRO A 66 15.28 -9.77 -0.89
C PRO A 66 13.85 -9.49 -1.32
N ALA A 67 13.19 -10.51 -1.90
CA ALA A 67 11.82 -10.36 -2.39
C ALA A 67 10.79 -10.06 -1.28
N LEU A 68 11.15 -10.32 -0.03
CA LEU A 68 10.33 -10.13 1.16
C LEU A 68 11.08 -9.22 2.14
N LEU A 69 10.33 -8.39 2.85
CA LEU A 69 10.87 -7.56 3.93
C LEU A 69 11.30 -8.46 5.09
N THR A 70 12.37 -8.08 5.77
CA THR A 70 12.79 -8.68 7.03
C THR A 70 11.94 -8.13 8.19
N ASP A 71 11.92 -8.85 9.31
CA ASP A 71 11.23 -8.41 10.52
C ASP A 71 11.74 -7.04 11.01
N ASP A 72 13.04 -6.78 10.88
CA ASP A 72 13.64 -5.49 11.21
C ASP A 72 13.14 -4.38 10.28
N GLU A 73 13.03 -4.64 8.98
CA GLU A 73 12.47 -3.68 8.02
C GLU A 73 10.99 -3.39 8.33
N ILE A 74 10.22 -4.41 8.70
CA ILE A 74 8.83 -4.25 9.14
C ILE A 74 8.76 -3.41 10.42
N ALA A 75 9.65 -3.65 11.38
CA ALA A 75 9.71 -2.88 12.63
C ALA A 75 10.04 -1.40 12.38
N GLU A 76 10.95 -1.09 11.46
CA GLU A 76 11.25 0.29 11.05
C GLU A 76 10.04 0.97 10.39
N VAL A 77 9.30 0.25 9.54
CA VAL A 77 8.04 0.77 8.95
C VAL A 77 7.01 1.03 10.04
N LEU A 78 6.83 0.13 11.00
CA LEU A 78 5.85 0.28 12.08
C LEU A 78 6.12 1.52 12.96
N LYS A 79 7.39 1.91 13.14
CA LYS A 79 7.74 3.13 13.90
C LYS A 79 7.18 4.41 13.28
N VAL A 80 7.06 4.45 11.95
CA VAL A 80 6.63 5.66 11.20
C VAL A 80 5.23 5.55 10.60
N ALA A 81 4.68 4.33 10.51
CA ALA A 81 3.41 4.06 9.83
C ALA A 81 2.24 4.90 10.36
N ASP A 82 2.12 5.00 11.69
CA ASP A 82 1.06 5.78 12.34
C ASP A 82 1.16 7.27 12.03
N GLU A 83 2.38 7.82 12.03
CA GLU A 83 2.62 9.23 11.70
C GLU A 83 2.35 9.50 10.21
N LEU A 84 2.80 8.60 9.34
CA LEU A 84 2.56 8.69 7.90
C LEU A 84 1.05 8.63 7.58
N ALA A 85 0.31 7.77 8.26
CA ALA A 85 -1.14 7.67 8.11
C ALA A 85 -1.85 8.97 8.57
N ARG A 86 -1.44 9.55 9.71
CA ARG A 86 -1.96 10.84 10.18
C ARG A 86 -1.65 11.96 9.19
N TRP A 87 -0.39 12.08 8.77
CA TRP A 87 0.01 13.09 7.80
C TRP A 87 -0.75 12.96 6.47
N SER A 88 -0.95 11.72 5.98
CA SER A 88 -1.77 11.48 4.79
C SER A 88 -3.19 12.00 4.97
N ALA A 89 -3.83 11.72 6.12
CA ALA A 89 -5.16 12.22 6.44
C ALA A 89 -5.20 13.76 6.49
N ASP A 90 -4.18 14.40 7.08
CA ASP A 90 -4.06 15.85 7.15
C ASP A 90 -3.93 16.48 5.75
N VAL A 91 -3.14 15.87 4.86
CA VAL A 91 -3.02 16.31 3.46
C VAL A 91 -4.35 16.22 2.74
N TYR A 92 -5.10 15.13 2.92
CA TYR A 92 -6.45 14.99 2.35
C TYR A 92 -7.39 16.09 2.88
N ALA A 93 -7.39 16.33 4.19
CA ALA A 93 -8.23 17.36 4.81
C ALA A 93 -7.89 18.76 4.26
N TYR A 94 -6.61 19.09 4.15
CA TYR A 94 -6.14 20.34 3.54
C TYR A 94 -6.57 20.46 2.08
N ALA A 95 -6.31 19.44 1.26
CA ALA A 95 -6.63 19.46 -0.17
C ALA A 95 -8.14 19.59 -0.40
N GLN A 96 -8.96 18.93 0.43
CA GLN A 96 -10.41 19.05 0.42
C GLN A 96 -10.87 20.45 0.83
N ASN A 97 -10.29 21.04 1.89
CA ASN A 97 -10.63 22.39 2.33
C ASN A 97 -10.31 23.43 1.23
N GLU A 98 -9.12 23.36 0.62
CA GLU A 98 -8.76 24.25 -0.49
C GLU A 98 -9.68 24.08 -1.70
N ALA A 99 -10.11 22.85 -2.01
CA ALA A 99 -11.03 22.58 -3.10
C ALA A 99 -12.44 23.14 -2.83
N VAL A 100 -12.93 23.02 -1.58
CA VAL A 100 -14.27 23.51 -1.18
C VAL A 100 -14.29 25.03 -1.03
N THR A 101 -13.33 25.60 -0.29
CA THR A 101 -13.35 27.02 0.08
C THR A 101 -12.82 27.92 -1.02
N ARG A 102 -11.79 27.49 -1.75
CA ARG A 102 -11.10 28.31 -2.76
C ARG A 102 -11.33 27.84 -4.19
N GLY A 103 -12.07 26.75 -4.39
CA GLY A 103 -12.32 26.18 -5.71
C GLY A 103 -11.08 25.59 -6.39
N LYS A 104 -10.01 25.32 -5.64
CA LYS A 104 -8.76 24.78 -6.18
C LYS A 104 -8.98 23.37 -6.73
N LYS A 105 -8.45 23.08 -7.92
CA LYS A 105 -8.52 21.76 -8.55
C LYS A 105 -7.18 21.04 -8.47
N TRP A 106 -7.21 19.77 -8.11
CA TRP A 106 -6.05 18.89 -8.09
C TRP A 106 -6.16 17.90 -9.27
N ASN A 107 -5.09 17.75 -10.05
CA ASN A 107 -5.11 16.87 -11.22
C ASN A 107 -5.41 15.42 -10.79
N GLY A 108 -6.35 14.76 -11.47
CA GLY A 108 -6.80 13.41 -11.12
C GLY A 108 -7.89 13.33 -10.02
N PHE A 109 -8.29 14.46 -9.43
CA PHE A 109 -9.31 14.51 -8.37
C PHE A 109 -10.51 15.38 -8.78
N LYS A 110 -11.71 15.02 -8.28
CA LYS A 110 -12.94 15.79 -8.46
C LYS A 110 -13.67 15.95 -7.14
N LEU A 111 -14.35 17.08 -6.97
CA LEU A 111 -15.29 17.27 -5.86
C LEU A 111 -16.62 16.59 -6.20
N VAL A 112 -17.16 15.82 -5.26
CA VAL A 112 -18.47 15.17 -5.37
C VAL A 112 -19.22 15.35 -4.07
N GLU A 113 -20.54 15.27 -4.13
CA GLU A 113 -21.35 15.17 -2.92
C GLU A 113 -21.03 13.86 -2.19
N GLY A 114 -20.97 13.93 -0.86
CA GLY A 114 -20.83 12.75 -0.02
C GLY A 114 -21.99 11.78 -0.26
N ARG A 115 -21.76 10.48 -0.06
CA ARG A 115 -22.83 9.49 -0.11
C ARG A 115 -23.87 9.84 0.95
N THR A 116 -25.07 10.21 0.53
CA THR A 116 -26.20 10.39 1.44
C THR A 116 -26.90 9.05 1.66
N CYS A 117 -27.36 8.81 2.89
CA CYS A 117 -28.28 7.73 3.17
C CYS A 117 -29.70 8.26 3.07
N ARG A 118 -30.60 7.49 2.43
CA ARG A 118 -32.03 7.80 2.44
C ARG A 118 -32.54 7.74 3.88
N LYS A 119 -33.38 8.70 4.25
CA LYS A 119 -34.08 8.75 5.54
C LYS A 119 -35.57 8.85 5.27
N TYR A 120 -36.41 8.33 6.17
CA TYR A 120 -37.85 8.55 6.11
C TYR A 120 -38.13 10.02 6.40
N THR A 121 -39.09 10.59 5.67
CA THR A 121 -39.53 11.99 5.87
C THR A 121 -40.34 12.10 7.16
N ASP A 122 -41.18 11.10 7.43
CA ASP A 122 -41.93 10.91 8.67
C ASP A 122 -41.91 9.41 8.99
N GLU A 123 -41.42 9.05 10.18
CA GLU A 123 -41.27 7.65 10.58
C GLU A 123 -42.63 7.01 10.94
N GLU A 124 -43.62 7.79 11.38
CA GLU A 124 -44.97 7.31 11.70
C GLU A 124 -45.76 7.02 10.42
N GLU A 125 -45.77 7.95 9.46
CA GLU A 125 -46.42 7.71 8.15
C GLU A 125 -45.76 6.54 7.41
N ALA A 126 -44.44 6.41 7.51
CA ALA A 126 -43.71 5.28 6.91
C ALA A 126 -44.08 3.94 7.58
N ALA A 127 -44.25 3.93 8.91
CA ALA A 127 -44.69 2.77 9.65
C ALA A 127 -46.14 2.38 9.31
N GLU A 128 -47.05 3.35 9.26
CA GLU A 128 -48.45 3.14 8.87
C GLU A 128 -48.57 2.60 7.44
N ALA A 129 -47.83 3.19 6.48
CA ALA A 129 -47.79 2.71 5.10
C ALA A 129 -47.23 1.28 5.00
N ALA A 130 -46.21 0.95 5.79
CA ALA A 130 -45.64 -0.39 5.82
C ALA A 130 -46.62 -1.42 6.43
N VAL A 131 -47.31 -1.05 7.52
CA VAL A 131 -48.36 -1.89 8.14
C VAL A 131 -49.56 -2.07 7.20
N ALA A 132 -50.01 -1.01 6.53
CA ALA A 132 -51.07 -1.07 5.53
C ALA A 132 -50.70 -1.95 4.32
N ALA A 133 -49.41 -2.00 3.97
CA ALA A 133 -48.86 -2.89 2.95
C ALA A 133 -48.65 -4.35 3.45
N GLY A 134 -49.01 -4.66 4.70
CA GLY A 134 -48.97 -6.01 5.25
C GLY A 134 -47.66 -6.38 5.95
N TYR A 135 -46.75 -5.44 6.19
CA TYR A 135 -45.51 -5.68 6.94
C TYR A 135 -45.71 -5.41 8.43
N THR A 136 -45.47 -6.42 9.27
CA THR A 136 -45.74 -6.36 10.72
C THR A 136 -44.49 -6.22 11.59
N ASP A 137 -43.30 -6.46 11.04
CA ASP A 137 -42.01 -6.38 11.76
C ASP A 137 -41.13 -5.26 11.20
N ILE A 138 -41.65 -4.03 11.30
CA ILE A 138 -41.06 -2.83 10.71
C ILE A 138 -40.10 -2.11 11.67
N TYR A 139 -40.01 -2.56 12.93
CA TYR A 139 -39.17 -1.96 13.97
C TYR A 139 -38.08 -2.92 14.41
N LYS A 140 -36.85 -2.41 14.51
CA LYS A 140 -35.72 -3.18 15.05
C LYS A 140 -35.79 -3.22 16.58
N LYS A 141 -36.27 -4.31 17.17
CA LYS A 141 -36.18 -4.55 18.62
C LYS A 141 -34.80 -5.10 18.97
N SER A 142 -33.93 -4.28 19.55
CA SER A 142 -32.63 -4.72 20.07
C SER A 142 -32.61 -4.74 21.60
N LEU A 143 -31.87 -5.69 22.18
CA LEU A 143 -31.58 -5.71 23.61
C LEU A 143 -30.82 -4.41 23.98
N ILE A 144 -31.21 -3.77 25.09
CA ILE A 144 -30.50 -2.61 25.62
C ILE A 144 -29.10 -2.99 26.08
N GLY A 145 -28.18 -2.02 26.07
CA GLY A 145 -26.80 -2.25 26.49
C GLY A 145 -26.69 -2.65 27.96
N ILE A 146 -25.61 -3.36 28.33
CA ILE A 146 -25.38 -3.86 29.70
C ILE A 146 -25.56 -2.75 30.75
N THR A 147 -24.99 -1.56 30.50
CA THR A 147 -25.09 -0.43 31.43
C THR A 147 -26.53 0.06 31.65
N GLU A 148 -27.37 0.01 30.62
CA GLU A 148 -28.79 0.39 30.72
C GLU A 148 -29.61 -0.72 31.38
N MET A 149 -29.30 -1.98 31.07
CA MET A 149 -29.88 -3.15 31.72
C MET A 149 -29.56 -3.20 33.23
N GLU A 150 -28.33 -2.84 33.62
CA GLU A 150 -27.90 -2.70 35.01
C GLU A 150 -28.65 -1.58 35.75
N LYS A 151 -28.94 -0.46 35.07
CA LYS A 151 -29.73 0.64 35.65
C LYS A 151 -31.19 0.24 35.87
N LEU A 152 -31.76 -0.55 34.95
CA LEU A 152 -33.17 -0.98 35.01
C LEU A 152 -33.40 -2.05 36.08
N LEU A 153 -32.55 -3.08 36.12
CA LEU A 153 -32.68 -4.20 37.05
C LEU A 153 -32.04 -3.91 38.42
N GLY A 154 -31.07 -3.00 38.47
CA GLY A 154 -30.19 -2.78 39.61
C GLY A 154 -29.08 -3.83 39.69
N LYS A 155 -27.86 -3.43 40.08
CA LYS A 155 -26.64 -4.26 40.04
C LYS A 155 -26.79 -5.66 40.69
N LYS A 156 -27.55 -5.76 41.79
CA LYS A 156 -27.77 -7.05 42.49
C LYS A 156 -28.62 -8.02 41.67
N LYS A 157 -29.77 -7.56 41.16
CA LYS A 157 -30.66 -8.41 40.33
C LYS A 157 -30.06 -8.67 38.94
N PHE A 158 -29.32 -7.72 38.39
CA PHE A 158 -28.58 -7.94 37.15
C PHE A 158 -27.55 -9.08 37.29
N ALA A 159 -26.75 -9.07 38.36
CA ALA A 159 -25.79 -10.14 38.62
C ALA A 159 -26.48 -11.50 38.88
N GLU A 160 -27.62 -11.52 39.56
CA GLU A 160 -28.39 -12.74 39.84
C GLU A 160 -29.02 -13.35 38.57
N VAL A 161 -29.64 -12.51 37.74
CA VAL A 161 -30.44 -12.96 36.59
C VAL A 161 -29.60 -13.10 35.32
N LEU A 162 -28.74 -12.12 35.03
CA LEU A 162 -27.98 -12.03 33.79
C LEU A 162 -26.48 -12.26 33.98
N GLY A 163 -25.97 -12.32 35.22
CA GLY A 163 -24.54 -12.48 35.48
C GLY A 163 -23.93 -13.76 34.90
N LYS A 164 -24.72 -14.85 34.80
CA LYS A 164 -24.30 -16.10 34.12
C LYS A 164 -24.33 -16.00 32.59
N LEU A 165 -24.98 -14.98 32.04
CA LEU A 165 -25.17 -14.73 30.60
C LEU A 165 -24.32 -13.56 30.09
N VAL A 166 -23.54 -12.92 30.97
CA VAL A 166 -22.61 -11.85 30.63
C VAL A 166 -21.20 -12.41 30.65
N TYR A 167 -20.65 -12.62 29.46
CA TYR A 167 -19.24 -12.93 29.28
C TYR A 167 -18.49 -11.66 28.88
N LYS A 168 -17.35 -11.41 29.53
CA LYS A 168 -16.42 -10.37 29.09
C LYS A 168 -15.41 -11.05 28.15
N PRO A 169 -15.54 -10.92 26.82
CA PRO A 169 -14.52 -11.44 25.93
C PRO A 169 -13.17 -10.83 26.26
N GLN A 170 -12.13 -11.65 26.20
CA GLN A 170 -10.77 -11.12 26.20
C GLN A 170 -10.65 -10.15 25.01
N GLY A 171 -10.15 -8.95 25.29
CA GLY A 171 -9.96 -7.95 24.25
C GLY A 171 -9.06 -8.52 23.15
N LYS A 172 -9.35 -8.19 21.90
CA LYS A 172 -8.52 -8.58 20.76
C LYS A 172 -7.06 -8.21 21.05
N ILE A 173 -6.14 -9.14 20.87
CA ILE A 173 -4.71 -8.88 21.00
C ILE A 173 -4.33 -7.91 19.89
N THR A 174 -3.85 -6.73 20.27
CA THR A 174 -3.42 -5.67 19.35
C THR A 174 -1.94 -5.42 19.55
N LEU A 175 -1.17 -5.46 18.46
CA LEU A 175 0.23 -5.05 18.48
C LEU A 175 0.31 -3.55 18.78
N VAL A 176 1.07 -3.19 19.81
CA VAL A 176 1.27 -1.81 20.26
C VAL A 176 2.76 -1.57 20.49
N PRO A 177 3.25 -0.32 20.40
CA PRO A 177 4.64 0.02 20.72
C PRO A 177 4.97 -0.30 22.18
N GLU A 178 6.25 -0.58 22.50
CA GLU A 178 6.74 -0.82 23.88
C GLU A 178 6.46 0.34 24.86
N SER A 179 6.17 1.53 24.34
CA SER A 179 5.78 2.69 25.17
C SER A 179 4.35 2.59 25.71
N ASP A 180 3.53 1.66 25.23
CA ASP A 180 2.21 1.39 25.80
C ASP A 180 2.37 0.76 27.19
N LYS A 181 1.65 1.32 28.18
CA LYS A 181 1.75 0.91 29.59
C LYS A 181 1.03 -0.40 29.91
N ARG A 182 0.26 -0.95 28.96
CA ARG A 182 -0.49 -2.20 29.14
C ARG A 182 0.47 -3.38 29.21
N GLN A 183 0.16 -4.35 30.07
CA GLN A 183 1.00 -5.55 30.21
C GLN A 183 0.98 -6.37 28.92
N GLU A 184 2.16 -6.82 28.50
CA GLU A 184 2.31 -7.77 27.41
C GLU A 184 1.59 -9.08 27.74
N VAL A 185 0.78 -9.55 26.79
CA VAL A 185 0.14 -10.86 26.85
C VAL A 185 0.98 -11.83 26.03
N MET A 186 1.40 -12.95 26.63
CA MET A 186 2.01 -14.05 25.86
C MET A 186 0.95 -14.59 24.90
N ALA A 187 1.23 -14.53 23.60
CA ALA A 187 0.30 -14.93 22.55
C ALA A 187 -0.26 -16.34 22.83
N ALA A 188 -1.59 -16.44 22.93
CA ALA A 188 -2.26 -17.72 23.00
C ALA A 188 -2.06 -18.45 21.66
N THR A 189 -1.79 -19.75 21.74
CA THR A 189 -1.62 -20.67 20.61
C THR A 189 -2.79 -20.54 19.61
N ALA A 190 -2.49 -20.77 18.32
CA ALA A 190 -3.40 -20.68 17.17
C ALA A 190 -4.70 -21.52 17.25
N GLU A 191 -4.93 -22.23 18.36
CA GLU A 191 -6.13 -23.03 18.64
C GLU A 191 -7.32 -22.17 19.13
N ALA A 192 -7.10 -20.91 19.51
CA ALA A 192 -8.16 -20.00 19.96
C ALA A 192 -8.93 -19.31 18.81
N ASP A 193 -8.36 -19.20 17.62
CA ASP A 193 -9.00 -18.54 16.46
C ASP A 193 -9.97 -19.45 15.67
N PHE A 194 -10.05 -20.74 16.00
CA PHE A 194 -10.88 -21.75 15.29
C PHE A 194 -12.06 -22.30 16.10
N LYS A 195 -12.42 -21.69 17.24
CA LYS A 195 -13.61 -22.09 18.02
C LYS A 195 -14.64 -20.97 18.10
N GLU A 196 -15.30 -20.68 16.98
CA GLU A 196 -16.64 -20.06 16.97
C GLU A 196 -17.31 -20.37 15.62
N GLU A 197 -17.86 -21.58 15.50
CA GLU A 197 -19.00 -21.90 14.62
C GLU A 197 -19.59 -23.25 15.07
N GLU A 198 -20.49 -23.19 16.06
CA GLU A 198 -21.65 -24.09 16.20
C GLU A 198 -22.79 -23.35 16.92
#